data_AF-A0A1F8CTK4-F1
#
_entry.id   AF-A0A1F8CTK4-F1
#
_cell.length_a   1.000
_cell.length_b   1.000
_cell.length_c   1.000
_cell.angle_alpha   90.00
_cell.angle_beta   90.00
_cell.angle_gamma   90.00
#
_symmetry.space_group_name_H-M   'P 1'
#
loop_
_entity.id
_entity.type
_entity.pdbx_description
1 polymer ?
#
loop_
_entity_poly.entity_id
_entity_poly.type
_entity_poly.pdbx_seq_one_letter_code
_entity_poly.pdbx_strand_id
1 'polypeptide(L)'
;MEKYQVKTLISLILFLLLILTGGAIFWQFTIKPTTPPEIVLASPEETPQPESEQIYRAPNGKDTLVVREKKINENTLITFLITNEKEGSYGILSKTLSQNEKILVPYNTFSPDNKYIFLKMEKEGNTNFFAISTANKDSQTESDIKEVVFTKLFREIYPDLKIEDVTGWGGMTLLVINATDNEGKKHSFWYDVPSGQFIPLSSQF
;
A
#
# COMPACT_ATOMS: atom_id res chain seq x y z
N MET A 1 -75.95 -29.31 30.12
CA MET A 1 -74.78 -28.95 30.96
C MET A 1 -73.45 -29.33 30.28
N GLU A 2 -73.25 -29.03 28.99
CA GLU A 2 -72.00 -29.39 28.27
C GLU A 2 -71.11 -28.20 27.87
N LYS A 3 -71.65 -26.98 27.80
CA LYS A 3 -70.90 -25.81 27.31
C LYS A 3 -69.89 -25.20 28.31
N TYR A 4 -69.92 -25.60 29.58
CA TYR A 4 -69.01 -25.07 30.62
C TYR A 4 -67.72 -25.89 30.79
N GLN A 5 -67.73 -27.19 30.47
CA GLN A 5 -66.59 -28.10 30.65
C GLN A 5 -65.46 -27.87 29.61
N VAL A 6 -65.83 -27.42 28.40
CA VAL A 6 -64.85 -27.20 27.31
C VAL A 6 -64.03 -25.92 27.54
N LYS A 7 -64.62 -24.88 28.14
CA LYS A 7 -63.92 -23.62 28.43
C LYS A 7 -62.87 -23.78 29.54
N THR A 8 -63.17 -24.58 30.55
CA THR A 8 -62.21 -24.89 31.62
C THR A 8 -61.04 -25.74 31.12
N LEU A 9 -61.30 -26.68 30.20
CA LEU A 9 -60.25 -27.52 29.61
C LEU A 9 -59.26 -26.71 28.74
N ILE A 10 -59.78 -25.81 27.89
CA ILE A 10 -58.95 -24.96 27.03
C ILE A 10 -58.13 -23.96 27.86
N SER A 11 -58.71 -23.38 28.92
CA SER A 11 -57.99 -22.48 29.82
C SER A 11 -56.85 -23.18 30.57
N LEU A 12 -57.02 -24.45 30.93
CA LEU A 12 -56.02 -25.24 31.64
C LEU A 12 -54.86 -25.64 30.72
N ILE A 13 -55.14 -25.97 29.45
CA ILE A 13 -54.12 -26.23 28.42
C ILE A 13 -53.29 -24.99 28.12
N LEU A 14 -53.93 -23.81 28.00
CA LEU A 14 -53.21 -22.55 27.78
C LEU A 14 -52.32 -22.17 28.97
N PHE A 15 -52.76 -22.41 30.19
CA PHE A 15 -51.96 -22.13 31.39
C PHE A 15 -50.74 -23.07 31.51
N LEU A 16 -50.90 -24.35 31.15
CA LEU A 16 -49.82 -25.34 31.15
C LEU A 16 -48.76 -25.04 30.07
N LEU A 17 -49.18 -24.59 28.88
CA LEU A 17 -48.27 -24.13 27.82
C LEU A 17 -47.45 -22.90 28.27
N LEU A 18 -48.07 -21.97 29.00
CA LEU A 18 -47.40 -20.75 29.45
C LEU A 18 -46.34 -21.02 30.54
N ILE A 19 -46.58 -22.00 31.41
CA ILE A 19 -45.60 -22.46 32.41
C ILE A 19 -44.43 -23.21 31.74
N LEU A 20 -44.70 -24.03 30.71
CA LEU A 20 -43.65 -24.71 29.95
C LEU A 20 -42.74 -23.75 29.18
N THR A 21 -43.29 -22.66 28.60
CA THR A 21 -42.48 -21.64 27.94
C THR A 21 -41.76 -20.71 28.93
N GLY A 22 -42.34 -20.42 30.10
CA GLY A 22 -41.72 -19.59 31.12
C GLY A 22 -40.58 -20.29 31.87
N GLY A 23 -40.71 -21.59 32.14
CA GLY A 23 -39.68 -22.38 32.83
C GLY A 23 -38.40 -22.59 32.01
N ALA A 24 -38.51 -22.70 30.68
CA ALA A 24 -37.36 -22.88 29.79
C ALA A 24 -36.45 -21.63 29.72
N ILE A 25 -37.02 -20.43 29.88
CA ILE A 25 -36.26 -19.17 29.81
C ILE A 25 -35.47 -18.93 31.11
N PHE A 26 -35.98 -19.38 32.26
CA PHE A 26 -35.30 -19.16 33.54
C PHE A 26 -34.08 -20.06 33.73
N TRP A 27 -34.03 -21.23 33.09
CA TRP A 27 -32.88 -22.13 33.16
C TRP A 27 -31.69 -21.73 32.29
N GLN A 28 -31.86 -20.78 31.34
CA GLN A 28 -30.74 -20.24 30.58
C GLN A 28 -29.96 -19.13 31.32
N PHE A 29 -30.43 -18.68 32.48
CA PHE A 29 -29.81 -17.57 33.22
C PHE A 29 -28.97 -17.97 34.44
N THR A 30 -28.86 -19.26 34.76
CA THR A 30 -28.02 -19.70 35.88
C THR A 30 -26.91 -20.62 35.41
N ILE A 31 -25.68 -20.17 35.69
CA ILE A 31 -24.36 -20.76 35.46
C ILE A 31 -23.76 -20.42 34.09
N LYS A 32 -23.25 -19.19 33.95
CA LYS A 32 -22.03 -19.01 33.14
C LYS A 32 -20.94 -19.82 33.84
N PRO A 33 -20.32 -20.83 33.21
CA PRO A 33 -19.13 -21.44 33.80
C PRO A 33 -18.08 -20.34 33.93
N THR A 34 -17.67 -20.05 35.16
CA THR A 34 -16.44 -19.29 35.41
C THR A 34 -15.31 -20.15 34.88
N THR A 35 -14.93 -19.94 33.62
CA THR A 35 -13.66 -20.40 33.10
C THR A 35 -12.59 -19.94 34.10
N PRO A 36 -11.73 -20.82 34.61
CA PRO A 36 -10.55 -20.39 35.35
C PRO A 36 -9.86 -19.30 34.53
N PRO A 37 -9.32 -18.23 35.14
CA PRO A 37 -8.61 -17.22 34.37
C PRO A 37 -7.56 -17.95 33.52
N GLU A 38 -7.77 -17.93 32.22
CA GLU A 38 -6.76 -18.36 31.28
C GLU A 38 -5.59 -17.44 31.57
N ILE A 39 -4.50 -18.03 32.05
CA ILE A 39 -3.22 -17.33 32.11
C ILE A 39 -2.92 -17.05 30.65
N VAL A 40 -3.29 -15.86 30.19
CA VAL A 40 -2.77 -15.29 28.95
C VAL A 40 -1.29 -15.14 29.24
N LEU A 41 -0.54 -16.21 28.95
CA LEU A 41 0.89 -16.11 28.73
C LEU A 41 1.01 -14.95 27.74
N ALA A 42 1.60 -13.86 28.21
CA ALA A 42 1.89 -12.71 27.38
C ALA A 42 2.43 -13.28 26.07
N SER A 43 1.70 -13.00 24.97
CA SER A 43 2.24 -13.24 23.64
C SER A 43 3.65 -12.68 23.67
N PRO A 44 4.68 -13.44 23.26
CA PRO A 44 6.05 -12.94 23.30
C PRO A 44 6.02 -11.56 22.65
N GLU A 45 6.39 -10.56 23.45
CA GLU A 45 6.49 -9.18 23.02
C GLU A 45 7.40 -9.22 21.80
N GLU A 46 6.81 -9.02 20.61
CA GLU A 46 7.57 -8.98 19.36
C GLU A 46 8.64 -7.91 19.59
N THR A 47 9.89 -8.38 19.69
CA THR A 47 11.03 -7.50 19.93
C THR A 47 10.98 -6.41 18.87
N PRO A 48 10.95 -5.12 19.22
CA PRO A 48 10.74 -4.04 18.27
C PRO A 48 11.79 -4.17 17.16
N GLN A 49 11.32 -4.61 16.00
CA GLN A 49 12.15 -4.87 14.85
C GLN A 49 12.67 -3.51 14.36
N PRO A 50 13.97 -3.37 14.01
CA PRO A 50 14.56 -2.07 13.73
C PRO A 50 13.82 -1.38 12.57
N GLU A 51 13.17 -0.27 12.90
CA GLU A 51 12.57 0.64 11.94
C GLU A 51 13.63 1.68 11.57
N SER A 52 14.00 1.75 10.30
CA SER A 52 14.86 2.81 9.79
C SER A 52 14.02 3.90 9.13
N GLU A 53 14.37 5.17 9.36
CA GLU A 53 13.66 6.32 8.80
C GLU A 53 14.63 7.20 8.00
N GLN A 54 14.26 7.52 6.76
CA GLN A 54 15.00 8.41 5.87
C GLN A 54 14.09 9.56 5.41
N ILE A 55 14.65 10.76 5.28
CA ILE A 55 13.89 11.99 5.04
C ILE A 55 14.44 12.73 3.83
N TYR A 56 13.57 13.07 2.88
CA TYR A 56 13.92 13.79 1.65
C TYR A 56 13.03 15.03 1.51
N ARG A 57 13.65 16.21 1.39
CA ARG A 57 12.92 17.47 1.26
C ARG A 57 12.52 17.73 -0.19
N ALA A 58 11.28 18.14 -0.40
CA ALA A 58 10.80 18.54 -1.71
C ALA A 58 11.38 19.91 -2.11
N PRO A 59 11.52 20.19 -3.43
CA PRO A 59 11.97 21.49 -3.94
C PRO A 59 11.16 22.69 -3.45
N ASN A 60 9.87 22.51 -3.13
CA ASN A 60 9.02 23.60 -2.62
C ASN A 60 9.30 23.99 -1.16
N GLY A 61 10.13 23.23 -0.44
CA GLY A 61 10.46 23.45 0.96
C GLY A 61 9.32 23.21 1.96
N LYS A 62 8.17 22.70 1.50
CA LYS A 62 6.96 22.46 2.31
C LYS A 62 6.66 20.97 2.48
N ASP A 63 6.87 20.20 1.42
CA ASP A 63 6.62 18.77 1.43
C ASP A 63 7.90 18.00 1.76
N THR A 64 7.74 16.89 2.45
CA THR A 64 8.83 15.99 2.81
C THR A 64 8.41 14.55 2.56
N LEU A 65 9.26 13.79 1.87
CA LEU A 65 9.12 12.35 1.72
C LEU A 65 9.82 11.67 2.89
N VAL A 66 9.06 10.90 3.66
CA VAL A 66 9.54 10.06 4.75
C VAL A 66 9.48 8.61 4.27
N VAL A 67 10.60 7.90 4.35
CA VAL A 67 10.73 6.50 3.98
C VAL A 67 11.00 5.71 5.23
N ARG A 68 10.12 4.74 5.52
CA ARG A 68 10.22 3.85 6.66
C ARG A 68 10.44 2.43 6.18
N GLU A 69 11.42 1.77 6.75
CA GLU A 69 11.69 0.35 6.50
C GLU A 69 11.55 -0.43 7.79
N LYS A 70 10.66 -1.42 7.77
CA LYS A 70 10.47 -2.38 8.86
C LYS A 70 10.78 -3.76 8.30
N LYS A 71 11.79 -4.43 8.85
CA LYS A 71 12.00 -5.85 8.53
C LYS A 71 10.78 -6.65 9.02
N ILE A 72 10.39 -7.70 8.30
CA ILE A 72 9.33 -8.65 8.67
C ILE A 72 9.80 -10.04 8.22
N ASN A 73 10.27 -10.86 9.15
CA ASN A 73 10.98 -12.11 8.85
C ASN A 73 12.17 -11.88 7.90
N GLU A 74 12.16 -12.54 6.73
CA GLU A 74 13.15 -12.40 5.67
C GLU A 74 12.87 -11.22 4.72
N ASN A 75 11.69 -10.61 4.82
CA ASN A 75 11.26 -9.52 3.95
C ASN A 75 11.44 -8.16 4.62
N THR A 76 11.30 -7.09 3.83
CA THR A 76 11.30 -5.71 4.33
C THR A 76 10.04 -5.00 3.85
N LEU A 77 9.21 -4.56 4.79
CA LEU A 77 8.10 -3.64 4.49
C LEU A 77 8.67 -2.23 4.37
N ILE A 78 8.56 -1.65 3.19
CA ILE A 78 8.91 -0.25 2.93
C ILE A 78 7.64 0.58 2.80
N THR A 79 7.60 1.73 3.47
CA THR A 79 6.48 2.66 3.45
C THR A 79 6.97 4.06 3.12
N PHE A 80 6.32 4.70 2.16
CA PHE A 80 6.59 6.05 1.71
C PHE A 80 5.44 6.94 2.15
N LEU A 81 5.76 8.02 2.86
CA LEU A 81 4.80 9.00 3.36
C LEU A 81 5.19 10.40 2.87
N ILE A 82 4.21 11.18 2.46
CA ILE A 82 4.39 12.62 2.27
C ILE A 82 3.89 13.33 3.51
N THR A 83 4.73 14.21 4.05
CA THR A 83 4.42 15.05 5.20
C THR A 83 4.42 16.51 4.79
N ASN A 84 3.38 17.23 5.19
CA ASN A 84 3.21 18.67 5.01
C ASN A 84 2.73 19.29 6.34
N GLU A 85 3.30 20.43 6.74
CA GLU A 85 2.97 21.09 8.01
C GLU A 85 1.48 21.45 8.14
N LYS A 86 0.79 21.72 7.03
CA LYS A 86 -0.62 22.14 7.01
C LYS A 86 -1.59 20.97 6.86
N GLU A 87 -1.20 19.97 6.06
CA GLU A 87 -2.10 18.86 5.69
C GLU A 87 -1.84 17.59 6.50
N GLY A 88 -0.76 17.53 7.29
CA GLY A 88 -0.34 16.34 8.01
C GLY A 88 0.45 15.36 7.14
N SER A 89 0.48 14.09 7.55
CA SER A 89 1.17 13.01 6.85
C SER A 89 0.17 12.05 6.20
N TYR A 90 0.44 11.64 4.96
CA TYR A 90 -0.34 10.62 4.26
C TYR A 90 0.58 9.64 3.53
N GLY A 91 0.17 8.38 3.44
CA GLY A 91 0.90 7.33 2.72
C GLY A 91 0.72 7.46 1.21
N ILE A 92 1.79 7.21 0.44
CA ILE A 92 1.77 7.17 -1.04
C ILE A 92 2.09 5.79 -1.61
N LEU A 93 2.86 4.98 -0.87
CA LEU A 93 3.23 3.62 -1.25
C LEU A 93 3.57 2.80 0.00
N SER A 94 3.06 1.57 0.06
CA SER A 94 3.51 0.55 1.00
C SER A 94 3.73 -0.75 0.24
N LYS A 95 4.92 -1.33 0.37
CA LYS A 95 5.31 -2.51 -0.39
C LYS A 95 6.19 -3.44 0.43
N THR A 96 5.97 -4.74 0.31
CA THR A 96 6.83 -5.76 0.91
C THR A 96 7.88 -6.18 -0.11
N LEU A 97 9.15 -5.92 0.21
CA LEU A 97 10.32 -6.29 -0.59
C LEU A 97 10.89 -7.62 -0.09
N SER A 98 11.22 -8.50 -1.03
CA SER A 98 12.03 -9.70 -0.76
C SER A 98 13.51 -9.35 -0.51
N GLN A 99 14.32 -10.30 -0.02
CA GLN A 99 15.74 -10.06 0.31
C GLN A 99 16.59 -9.49 -0.84
N ASN A 100 16.22 -9.79 -2.09
CA ASN A 100 16.95 -9.37 -3.29
C ASN A 100 16.33 -8.15 -3.98
N GLU A 101 15.36 -7.51 -3.33
CA GLU A 101 14.69 -6.31 -3.80
C GLU A 101 15.07 -5.11 -2.93
N LYS A 102 15.31 -3.97 -3.58
CA LYS A 102 15.47 -2.68 -2.90
C LYS A 102 14.84 -1.58 -3.72
N ILE A 103 14.26 -0.60 -3.05
CA ILE A 103 13.83 0.66 -3.67
C ILE A 103 14.84 1.73 -3.27
N LEU A 104 15.36 2.43 -4.26
CA LEU A 104 16.26 3.57 -4.10
C LEU A 104 15.49 4.86 -4.37
N VAL A 105 15.80 5.87 -3.57
CA VAL A 105 15.29 7.24 -3.71
C VAL A 105 16.40 8.12 -4.30
N PRO A 106 16.33 8.48 -5.59
CA PRO A 106 17.30 9.38 -6.20
C PRO A 106 17.27 10.77 -5.58
N TYR A 107 18.38 11.52 -5.66
CA TYR A 107 18.45 12.90 -5.16
C TYR A 107 17.36 13.81 -5.74
N ASN A 108 17.00 13.61 -7.01
CA ASN A 108 15.93 14.33 -7.68
C ASN A 108 14.63 13.52 -7.75
N THR A 109 14.23 12.92 -6.63
CA THR A 109 13.01 12.11 -6.56
C THR A 109 11.74 12.94 -6.81
N PHE A 110 11.63 14.15 -6.26
CA PHE A 110 10.46 15.01 -6.47
C PHE A 110 10.45 15.67 -7.85
N SER A 111 9.30 15.64 -8.52
CA SER A 111 9.08 16.48 -9.70
C SER A 111 9.19 17.97 -9.31
N PRO A 112 9.55 18.86 -10.25
CA PRO A 112 9.67 20.29 -9.96
C PRO A 112 8.41 20.92 -9.33
N ASP A 113 7.24 20.37 -9.62
CA ASP A 113 5.95 20.81 -9.07
C ASP A 113 5.43 19.95 -7.91
N ASN A 114 6.22 18.96 -7.47
CA ASN A 114 5.95 18.02 -6.37
C ASN A 114 4.71 17.13 -6.57
N LYS A 115 4.19 17.02 -7.81
CA LYS A 115 3.06 16.15 -8.13
C LYS A 115 3.43 14.68 -8.30
N TYR A 116 4.72 14.41 -8.49
CA TYR A 116 5.23 13.07 -8.73
C TYR A 116 6.52 12.79 -7.97
N ILE A 117 6.71 11.52 -7.61
CA ILE A 117 7.91 10.96 -7.01
C ILE A 117 8.51 9.95 -7.98
N PHE A 118 9.78 10.10 -8.30
CA PHE A 118 10.58 9.19 -9.12
C PHE A 118 11.41 8.27 -8.23
N LEU A 119 11.31 6.96 -8.48
CA LEU A 119 11.97 5.92 -7.70
C LEU A 119 12.65 4.89 -8.63
N LYS A 120 13.68 4.23 -8.11
CA LYS A 120 14.36 3.11 -8.78
C LYS A 120 14.14 1.84 -7.95
N MET A 121 13.77 0.73 -8.57
CA MET A 121 13.70 -0.58 -7.92
C MET A 121 14.75 -1.49 -8.53
N GLU A 122 15.60 -2.07 -7.71
CA GLU A 122 16.52 -3.11 -8.11
C GLU A 122 16.00 -4.47 -7.64
N LYS A 123 15.96 -5.44 -8.56
CA LYS A 123 15.58 -6.83 -8.29
C LYS A 123 16.49 -7.76 -9.09
N GLU A 124 17.27 -8.59 -8.39
CA GLU A 124 18.12 -9.62 -9.03
C GLU A 124 19.03 -9.04 -10.15
N GLY A 125 19.61 -7.86 -9.91
CA GLY A 125 20.47 -7.16 -10.88
C GLY A 125 19.73 -6.43 -12.01
N ASN A 126 18.40 -6.51 -12.06
CA ASN A 126 17.58 -5.70 -12.97
C ASN A 126 17.11 -4.42 -12.27
N THR A 127 17.25 -3.28 -12.96
CA THR A 127 16.74 -2.00 -12.50
C THR A 127 15.45 -1.65 -13.24
N ASN A 128 14.39 -1.42 -12.48
CA ASN A 128 13.13 -0.85 -12.92
C ASN A 128 13.00 0.59 -12.41
N PHE A 129 12.34 1.41 -13.20
CA PHE A 129 12.11 2.82 -12.93
C PHE A 129 10.61 3.06 -12.93
N PHE A 130 10.15 3.85 -11.96
CA PHE A 130 8.74 4.13 -11.80
C PHE A 130 8.51 5.53 -11.24
N ALA A 131 7.34 6.07 -11.56
CA ALA A 131 6.84 7.33 -11.03
C ALA A 131 5.50 7.10 -10.32
N ILE A 132 5.30 7.79 -9.20
CA ILE A 132 4.09 7.73 -8.38
C ILE A 132 3.55 9.13 -8.20
N SER A 133 2.23 9.31 -8.31
CA SER A 133 1.60 10.59 -8.00
C SER A 133 1.53 10.83 -6.49
N THR A 134 1.88 12.04 -6.06
CA THR A 134 1.68 12.48 -4.66
C THR A 134 0.21 12.76 -4.34
N ALA A 135 -0.66 12.82 -5.34
CA ALA A 135 -2.10 13.00 -5.14
C ALA A 135 -2.82 11.72 -4.65
N ASN A 136 -2.13 10.56 -4.65
CA ASN A 136 -2.67 9.31 -4.13
C ASN A 136 -2.70 9.32 -2.59
N LYS A 137 -3.53 10.18 -2.01
CA LYS A 137 -3.78 10.22 -0.58
C LYS A 137 -4.50 8.93 -0.17
N ASP A 138 -3.97 8.27 0.86
CA ASP A 138 -4.54 7.07 1.49
C ASP A 138 -4.49 5.77 0.67
N SER A 139 -3.57 5.62 -0.28
CA SER A 139 -3.28 4.30 -0.87
C SER A 139 -2.66 3.38 0.20
N GLN A 140 -3.49 2.55 0.82
CA GLN A 140 -3.07 1.61 1.87
C GLN A 140 -2.52 0.29 1.32
N THR A 141 -2.71 0.02 0.03
CA THR A 141 -2.29 -1.23 -0.61
C THR A 141 -1.65 -0.99 -1.96
N GLU A 142 -0.75 -1.90 -2.37
CA GLU A 142 -0.06 -1.86 -3.67
C GLU A 142 -1.03 -1.82 -4.86
N SER A 143 -2.24 -2.38 -4.72
CA SER A 143 -3.28 -2.38 -5.75
C SER A 143 -3.96 -1.02 -5.97
N ASP A 144 -3.92 -0.12 -4.99
CA ASP A 144 -4.59 1.18 -5.08
C ASP A 144 -3.70 2.27 -5.70
N ILE A 145 -2.43 1.94 -5.95
CA ILE A 145 -1.42 2.90 -6.36
C ILE A 145 -1.38 2.93 -7.87
N LYS A 146 -1.58 4.12 -8.45
CA LYS A 146 -1.21 4.40 -9.84
C LYS A 146 0.32 4.53 -9.94
N GLU A 147 1.00 3.40 -9.76
CA GLU A 147 2.42 3.26 -10.06
C GLU A 147 2.56 3.10 -11.57
N VAL A 148 3.41 3.92 -12.18
CA VAL A 148 3.72 3.75 -13.59
C VAL A 148 5.14 3.21 -13.73
N VAL A 149 5.24 1.88 -13.87
CA VAL A 149 6.50 1.19 -14.15
C VAL A 149 6.85 1.34 -15.63
N PHE A 150 7.47 2.46 -15.97
CA PHE A 150 7.72 2.82 -17.37
C PHE A 150 8.87 2.03 -18.01
N THR A 151 9.72 1.34 -17.23
CA THR A 151 10.73 0.42 -17.78
C THR A 151 10.10 -0.68 -18.64
N LYS A 152 8.97 -1.25 -18.19
CA LYS A 152 8.29 -2.30 -18.93
C LYS A 152 7.71 -1.75 -20.24
N LEU A 153 7.02 -0.62 -20.16
CA LEU A 153 6.47 0.09 -21.32
C LEU A 153 7.55 0.45 -22.35
N PHE A 154 8.71 0.92 -21.87
CA PHE A 154 9.83 1.26 -22.74
C PHE A 154 10.34 0.04 -23.51
N ARG A 155 10.54 -1.10 -22.83
CA ARG A 155 11.01 -2.34 -23.48
C ARG A 155 10.00 -2.90 -24.48
N GLU A 156 8.71 -2.69 -24.25
CA GLU A 156 7.66 -3.10 -25.18
C GLU A 156 7.67 -2.26 -26.46
N ILE A 157 7.94 -0.95 -26.36
CA ILE A 157 7.95 -0.02 -27.50
C ILE A 157 9.30 -0.06 -28.24
N TYR A 158 10.40 -0.19 -27.50
CA TYR A 158 11.78 -0.16 -28.02
C TYR A 158 12.54 -1.44 -27.61
N PRO A 159 12.19 -2.61 -28.18
CA PRO A 159 12.77 -3.89 -27.77
C PRO A 159 14.28 -4.00 -28.01
N ASP A 160 14.81 -3.24 -28.98
CA ASP A 160 16.23 -3.23 -29.34
C ASP A 160 17.06 -2.24 -28.49
N LEU A 161 16.42 -1.50 -27.59
CA LEU A 161 17.08 -0.52 -26.73
C LEU A 161 17.12 -0.98 -25.28
N LYS A 162 18.27 -0.80 -24.65
CA LYS A 162 18.47 -1.03 -23.21
C LYS A 162 18.56 0.30 -22.48
N ILE A 163 17.70 0.51 -21.48
CA ILE A 163 17.82 1.65 -20.56
C ILE A 163 19.12 1.49 -19.77
N GLU A 164 19.99 2.49 -19.86
CA GLU A 164 21.23 2.57 -19.08
C GLU A 164 21.01 3.36 -17.79
N ASP A 165 20.32 4.49 -17.88
CA ASP A 165 19.99 5.30 -16.70
C ASP A 165 18.77 6.20 -16.96
N VAL A 166 18.17 6.63 -15.86
CA VAL A 166 17.17 7.71 -15.82
C VAL A 166 17.75 8.79 -14.92
N THR A 167 18.10 9.92 -15.53
CA THR A 167 18.76 11.03 -14.82
C THR A 167 17.78 11.84 -13.97
N GLY A 168 16.49 11.51 -14.02
CA GLY A 168 15.39 12.10 -13.27
C GLY A 168 14.64 13.18 -14.06
N TRP A 169 14.13 14.21 -13.37
CA TRP A 169 13.20 15.17 -13.98
C TRP A 169 13.89 16.16 -14.93
N GLY A 170 13.46 16.18 -16.19
CA GLY A 170 13.80 17.20 -17.20
C GLY A 170 12.70 18.27 -17.38
N GLY A 171 11.56 18.11 -16.72
CA GLY A 171 10.43 19.04 -16.73
C GLY A 171 9.44 18.69 -15.61
N MET A 172 8.33 19.42 -15.52
CA MET A 172 7.32 19.19 -14.46
C MET A 172 6.76 17.76 -14.46
N THR A 173 6.64 17.15 -15.63
CA THR A 173 6.07 15.81 -15.84
C THR A 173 7.00 14.88 -16.61
N LEU A 174 8.21 15.34 -16.94
CA LEU A 174 9.11 14.69 -17.89
C LEU A 174 10.29 14.06 -17.18
N LEU A 175 10.48 12.76 -17.34
CA LEU A 175 11.70 12.05 -16.94
C LEU A 175 12.64 11.87 -18.13
N VAL A 176 13.93 12.08 -17.91
CA VAL A 176 14.95 11.89 -18.94
C VAL A 176 15.50 10.47 -18.87
N ILE A 177 15.29 9.71 -19.94
CA ILE A 177 15.75 8.33 -20.08
C ILE A 177 16.92 8.30 -21.05
N ASN A 178 18.00 7.63 -20.67
CA ASN A 178 19.13 7.35 -21.54
C ASN A 178 19.20 5.85 -21.81
N ALA A 179 19.27 5.51 -23.09
CA ALA A 179 19.30 4.14 -23.56
C ALA A 179 20.42 3.93 -24.58
N THR A 180 20.78 2.68 -24.80
CA THR A 180 21.77 2.27 -25.80
C THR A 180 21.20 1.14 -26.63
N ASP A 181 21.50 1.13 -27.93
CA ASP A 181 21.18 0.01 -28.81
C ASP A 181 22.27 -1.08 -28.79
N ASN A 182 22.04 -2.17 -29.52
CA ASN A 182 22.97 -3.29 -29.63
C ASN A 182 24.32 -2.91 -30.27
N GLU A 183 24.40 -1.78 -30.98
CA GLU A 183 25.63 -1.27 -31.60
C GLU A 183 26.39 -0.31 -30.67
N GLY A 184 25.86 -0.03 -29.48
CA GLY A 184 26.46 0.89 -28.53
C GLY A 184 26.12 2.36 -28.77
N LYS A 185 25.23 2.67 -29.73
CA LYS A 185 24.79 4.05 -30.00
C LYS A 185 23.78 4.48 -28.94
N LYS A 186 23.99 5.70 -28.45
CA LYS A 186 23.21 6.31 -27.37
C LYS A 186 21.97 7.01 -27.91
N HIS A 187 20.88 6.84 -27.17
CA HIS A 187 19.58 7.44 -27.43
C HIS A 187 19.06 8.07 -26.14
N SER A 188 18.40 9.22 -26.25
CA SER A 188 17.78 9.89 -25.11
C SER A 188 16.31 10.15 -25.40
N PHE A 189 15.48 10.03 -24.37
CA PHE A 189 14.03 10.21 -24.47
C PHE A 189 13.54 11.07 -23.31
N TRP A 190 12.51 11.86 -23.55
CA TRP A 190 11.61 12.28 -22.48
C TRP A 190 10.51 11.24 -22.32
N TYR A 191 10.22 10.89 -21.08
CA TYR A 191 9.03 10.14 -20.72
C TYR A 191 8.05 11.07 -20.01
N ASP A 192 6.88 11.25 -20.58
CA ASP A 192 5.83 12.09 -20.01
C ASP A 192 4.89 11.26 -19.13
N VAL A 193 4.99 11.45 -17.81
CA VAL A 193 4.33 10.60 -16.80
C VAL A 193 2.80 10.56 -16.95
N PRO A 194 2.07 11.68 -17.16
CA PRO A 194 0.63 11.68 -17.32
C PRO A 194 0.14 10.94 -18.58
N SER A 195 0.85 11.09 -19.71
CA SER A 195 0.41 10.52 -20.99
C SER A 195 0.97 9.11 -21.24
N GLY A 196 2.03 8.72 -20.54
CA GLY A 196 2.73 7.45 -20.76
C GLY A 196 3.53 7.43 -22.06
N GLN A 197 3.79 8.58 -22.68
CA GLN A 197 4.46 8.67 -23.97
C GLN A 197 5.97 8.85 -23.84
N PHE A 198 6.69 8.30 -24.83
CA PHE A 198 8.14 8.49 -24.99
C PHE A 198 8.40 9.40 -26.19
N ILE A 199 9.12 10.49 -25.95
CA ILE A 199 9.47 11.49 -26.95
C ILE A 199 10.98 11.39 -27.19
N PRO A 200 11.43 10.93 -28.36
CA PRO A 200 12.85 10.89 -28.69
C PRO A 200 13.46 12.29 -28.68
N LEU A 201 14.62 12.43 -28.04
CA LEU A 201 15.41 13.65 -28.12
C LEU A 201 16.35 13.56 -29.30
N SER A 202 16.39 14.60 -30.13
CA SER A 202 17.31 14.67 -31.26
C SER A 202 18.75 14.50 -30.76
N SER A 203 19.48 13.60 -31.42
CA SER A 203 20.92 13.40 -31.21
C SER A 203 21.79 14.32 -32.08
N GLN A 204 21.19 15.23 -32.85
CA GLN A 204 21.89 16.20 -33.69
C GLN A 204 21.69 17.62 -33.12
N PHE A 205 22.77 18.19 -32.61
CA PHE A 205 22.96 19.63 -32.39
C PHE A 205 24.18 20.08 -33.19
#